data_AF-A0A1V3KP30-F1
#
_entry.id   AF-A0A1V3KP30-F1
#
_cell.length_a   1.000
_cell.length_b   1.000
_cell.length_c   1.000
_cell.angle_alpha   90.00
_cell.angle_beta   90.00
_cell.angle_gamma   90.00
#
_symmetry.space_group_name_H-M   'P 1'
#
loop_
_entity.id
_entity.type
_entity.pdbx_description
1 polymer ?
#
loop_
_entity_poly.entity_id
_entity_poly.type
_entity_poly.pdbx_seq_one_letter_code
_entity_poly.pdbx_strand_id
1 'polypeptide(L)'
;MSYGQAIREEFAKTYARLGNATHALKSVLGEERAARMKPHTLRAKASDLLNDYRTQALIEHEKAEMLSRRERLPRYRKPTVRTDLMTDEVREVIQNERSQHYDPLAQIKAMRQQLINKLIKKARRSLKGKG
;
A
#
# COMPACT_ATOMS: atom_id res chain seq x y z
N MET A 1 -6.36 -15.77 -25.38
CA MET A 1 -5.58 -15.35 -24.19
C MET A 1 -4.59 -16.45 -23.85
N SER A 2 -3.32 -16.11 -23.59
CA SER A 2 -2.32 -17.11 -23.15
C SER A 2 -2.65 -17.58 -21.73
N TYR A 3 -2.45 -18.86 -21.44
CA TYR A 3 -2.68 -19.44 -20.11
C TYR A 3 -1.97 -18.67 -18.99
N GLY A 4 -0.75 -18.17 -19.25
CA GLY A 4 -0.01 -17.36 -18.29
C GLY A 4 -0.60 -15.97 -18.04
N GLN A 5 -1.34 -15.41 -19.01
CA GLN A 5 -2.01 -14.12 -18.84
C GLN A 5 -3.24 -14.26 -17.95
N ALA A 6 -4.07 -15.28 -18.17
CA ALA A 6 -5.26 -15.53 -17.35
C ALA A 6 -4.90 -15.74 -15.87
N ILE A 7 -3.84 -16.49 -15.58
CA ILE A 7 -3.36 -16.69 -14.20
C ILE A 7 -2.96 -15.35 -13.56
N ARG A 8 -2.28 -14.45 -14.28
CA ARG A 8 -1.89 -13.13 -13.74
C ARG A 8 -3.12 -12.27 -13.43
N GLU A 9 -4.10 -12.25 -14.33
CA GLU A 9 -5.34 -11.48 -14.17
C GLU A 9 -6.16 -11.98 -12.97
N GLU A 10 -6.36 -13.30 -12.85
CA GLU A 10 -7.08 -13.88 -11.72
C GLU A 10 -6.33 -13.68 -10.40
N PHE A 11 -5.01 -13.85 -10.42
CA PHE A 11 -4.15 -13.61 -9.26
C PHE A 11 -4.20 -12.15 -8.81
N ALA A 12 -4.14 -11.19 -9.73
CA ALA A 12 -4.21 -9.78 -9.41
C ALA A 12 -5.53 -9.42 -8.71
N LYS A 13 -6.66 -9.88 -9.28
CA LYS A 13 -8.00 -9.71 -8.71
C LYS A 13 -8.12 -10.32 -7.31
N THR A 14 -7.66 -11.55 -7.11
CA THR A 14 -7.72 -12.20 -5.79
C THR A 14 -6.78 -11.56 -4.79
N TYR A 15 -5.58 -11.15 -5.19
CA TYR A 15 -4.63 -10.49 -4.31
C TYR A 15 -5.12 -9.10 -3.87
N ALA A 16 -5.72 -8.32 -4.76
CA ALA A 16 -6.32 -7.02 -4.43
C ALA A 16 -7.38 -7.15 -3.33
N ARG A 17 -8.17 -8.25 -3.33
CA ARG A 17 -9.21 -8.51 -2.33
C ARG A 17 -8.69 -9.13 -1.03
N LEU A 18 -7.72 -10.06 -1.11
CA LEU A 18 -7.25 -10.82 0.06
C LEU A 18 -6.04 -10.19 0.77
N GLY A 19 -5.21 -9.43 0.04
CA GLY A 19 -3.98 -8.84 0.55
C GLY A 19 -2.84 -9.82 0.86
N ASN A 20 -2.99 -11.11 0.53
CA ASN A 20 -1.98 -12.15 0.79
C ASN A 20 -1.72 -13.01 -0.45
N ALA A 21 -0.49 -12.95 -0.96
CA ALA A 21 -0.10 -13.58 -2.22
C ALA A 21 -0.20 -15.11 -2.19
N THR A 22 0.14 -15.76 -1.07
CA THR A 22 0.03 -17.22 -0.97
C THR A 22 -1.44 -17.65 -0.99
N HIS A 23 -2.32 -16.93 -0.31
CA HIS A 23 -3.75 -17.24 -0.33
C HIS A 23 -4.38 -16.95 -1.70
N ALA A 24 -3.99 -15.84 -2.35
CA ALA A 24 -4.41 -15.54 -3.71
C ALA A 24 -4.02 -16.66 -4.68
N LEU A 25 -2.76 -17.11 -4.65
CA LEU A 25 -2.31 -18.21 -5.51
C LEU A 25 -3.04 -19.53 -5.23
N LYS A 26 -3.33 -19.85 -3.96
CA LYS A 26 -4.16 -21.03 -3.63
C LYS A 26 -5.54 -20.94 -4.25
N SER A 27 -6.18 -19.77 -4.19
CA SER A 27 -7.50 -19.54 -4.76
C SER A 27 -7.50 -19.70 -6.28
N VAL A 28 -6.48 -19.20 -6.97
CA VAL A 28 -6.35 -19.30 -8.45
C VAL A 28 -6.04 -20.73 -8.89
N LEU A 29 -5.16 -21.45 -8.18
CA LEU A 29 -4.80 -22.83 -8.54
C LEU A 29 -5.91 -23.84 -8.18
N GLY A 30 -6.78 -23.51 -7.23
CA GLY A 30 -7.71 -24.44 -6.61
C GLY A 30 -7.04 -25.33 -5.56
N GLU A 31 -7.85 -25.90 -4.66
CA GLU A 31 -7.38 -26.67 -3.50
C GLU A 31 -6.56 -27.90 -3.92
N GLU A 32 -7.00 -28.63 -4.93
CA GLU A 32 -6.33 -29.86 -5.37
C GLU A 32 -4.90 -29.60 -5.88
N ARG A 33 -4.72 -28.59 -6.74
CA ARG A 33 -3.40 -28.26 -7.29
C ARG A 33 -2.51 -27.62 -6.24
N ALA A 34 -3.07 -26.77 -5.38
CA ALA A 34 -2.33 -26.15 -4.30
C ALA A 34 -1.86 -27.18 -3.25
N ALA A 35 -2.67 -28.20 -2.94
CA ALA A 35 -2.33 -29.26 -1.99
C ALA A 35 -1.18 -30.16 -2.47
N ARG A 36 -1.05 -30.35 -3.79
CA ARG A 36 0.06 -31.10 -4.39
C ARG A 36 1.40 -30.36 -4.34
N MET A 37 1.40 -29.06 -4.05
CA MET A 37 2.62 -28.25 -3.99
C MET A 37 3.22 -28.23 -2.58
N LYS A 38 4.55 -28.34 -2.48
CA LYS A 38 5.24 -28.10 -1.20
C LYS A 38 5.03 -26.64 -0.76
N PRO A 39 4.85 -26.36 0.55
CA PRO A 39 4.58 -25.01 1.03
C PRO A 39 5.60 -23.95 0.60
N HIS A 40 6.89 -24.29 0.54
CA HIS A 40 7.94 -23.36 0.10
C HIS A 40 7.86 -23.07 -1.40
N THR A 41 7.55 -24.07 -2.23
CA THR A 41 7.37 -23.89 -3.68
C THR A 41 6.17 -23.00 -3.98
N LEU A 42 5.07 -23.18 -3.25
CA LEU A 42 3.89 -22.34 -3.40
C LEU A 42 4.19 -20.87 -3.01
N ARG A 43 4.93 -20.66 -1.92
CA ARG A 43 5.38 -19.32 -1.51
C ARG A 43 6.30 -18.68 -2.56
N ALA A 44 7.24 -19.44 -3.12
CA ALA A 44 8.14 -18.95 -4.16
C ALA A 44 7.35 -18.49 -5.40
N LYS A 45 6.48 -19.33 -5.94
CA LYS A 45 5.64 -18.96 -7.10
C LYS A 45 4.74 -17.75 -6.84
N ALA A 46 4.17 -17.66 -5.63
CA ALA A 46 3.36 -16.50 -5.25
C ALA A 46 4.20 -15.22 -5.19
N SER A 47 5.46 -15.32 -4.72
CA SER A 47 6.40 -14.21 -4.73
C SER A 47 6.81 -13.82 -6.15
N ASP A 48 7.05 -14.80 -7.03
CA ASP A 48 7.41 -14.54 -8.43
C ASP A 48 6.29 -13.78 -9.15
N LEU A 49 5.04 -14.23 -8.98
CA LEU A 49 3.86 -13.55 -9.53
C LEU A 49 3.68 -12.16 -8.94
N LEU A 50 3.84 -12.01 -7.62
CA LEU A 50 3.73 -10.72 -6.95
C LEU A 50 4.81 -9.74 -7.44
N ASN A 51 6.00 -10.20 -7.79
CA ASN A 51 7.10 -9.33 -8.21
C ASN A 51 7.17 -9.09 -9.72
N ASP A 52 6.37 -9.80 -10.53
CA ASP A 52 6.26 -9.56 -11.98
C ASP A 52 5.61 -8.19 -12.25
N TYR A 53 6.30 -7.33 -13.00
CA TYR A 53 5.85 -5.98 -13.32
C TYR A 53 4.47 -5.94 -14.00
N ARG A 54 4.14 -6.96 -14.81
CA ARG A 54 2.83 -7.04 -15.50
C ARG A 54 1.72 -7.32 -14.50
N THR A 55 1.98 -8.20 -13.54
CA THR A 55 1.04 -8.53 -12.48
C THR A 55 0.85 -7.35 -11.52
N GLN A 56 1.93 -6.62 -11.20
CA GLN A 56 1.85 -5.40 -10.39
C GLN A 56 0.95 -4.33 -11.04
N ALA A 57 1.09 -4.10 -12.34
CA ALA A 57 0.22 -3.16 -13.06
C ALA A 57 -1.27 -3.57 -12.96
N LEU A 58 -1.57 -4.87 -13.08
CA LEU A 58 -2.94 -5.38 -12.91
C LEU A 58 -3.44 -5.24 -11.48
N ILE A 59 -2.58 -5.46 -10.47
CA ILE A 59 -2.94 -5.30 -9.05
C ILE A 59 -3.30 -3.83 -8.76
N GLU A 60 -2.49 -2.88 -9.22
CA GLU A 60 -2.77 -1.46 -9.00
C GLU A 60 -4.05 -1.01 -9.73
N HIS A 61 -4.30 -1.51 -10.93
CA HIS A 61 -5.56 -1.30 -11.63
C HIS A 61 -6.77 -1.82 -10.82
N GLU A 62 -6.71 -3.05 -10.32
CA GLU A 62 -7.79 -3.64 -9.50
C GLU A 62 -7.99 -2.89 -8.18
N LYS A 63 -6.92 -2.41 -7.54
CA LYS A 63 -7.02 -1.55 -6.34
C LYS A 63 -7.74 -0.24 -6.65
N ALA A 64 -7.40 0.40 -7.77
CA ALA A 64 -8.04 1.64 -8.21
C ALA A 64 -9.54 1.41 -8.49
N GLU A 65 -9.89 0.30 -9.14
CA GLU A 65 -11.26 -0.13 -9.37
C GLU A 65 -12.04 -0.39 -8.07
N MET A 66 -11.42 -1.04 -7.08
CA MET A 66 -12.05 -1.22 -5.77
C MET A 66 -12.30 0.13 -5.09
N LEU A 67 -11.33 1.06 -5.15
CA LEU A 67 -11.48 2.40 -4.59
C LEU A 67 -12.57 3.22 -5.31
N SER A 68 -12.69 3.11 -6.64
CA SER A 68 -13.73 3.80 -7.41
C SER A 68 -15.14 3.34 -6.99
N ARG A 69 -15.27 2.06 -6.64
CA ARG A 69 -16.48 1.45 -6.07
C ARG A 69 -16.67 1.70 -4.57
N ARG A 70 -15.75 2.44 -3.94
CA ARG A 70 -15.72 2.71 -2.48
C ARG A 70 -15.60 1.43 -1.63
N GLU A 71 -15.02 0.37 -2.20
CA GLU A 71 -14.70 -0.85 -1.47
C GLU A 71 -13.47 -0.64 -0.57
N ARG A 72 -13.47 -1.25 0.61
CA ARG A 72 -12.34 -1.17 1.54
C ARG A 72 -11.19 -2.07 1.07
N LEU A 73 -10.02 -1.48 0.85
CA LEU A 73 -8.81 -2.26 0.58
C LEU A 73 -8.36 -3.03 1.84
N PRO A 74 -7.97 -4.31 1.70
CA PRO A 74 -7.41 -5.09 2.80
C PRO A 74 -6.03 -4.56 3.20
N ARG A 75 -5.53 -5.02 4.36
CA ARG A 75 -4.13 -4.80 4.73
C ARG A 75 -3.24 -5.69 3.88
N TYR A 76 -2.53 -5.11 2.92
CA TYR A 76 -1.58 -5.83 2.10
C TYR A 76 -0.37 -6.30 2.91
N ARG A 77 -0.06 -7.59 2.80
CA ARG A 77 1.24 -8.11 3.24
C ARG A 77 2.29 -7.59 2.27
N LYS A 78 3.17 -6.71 2.77
CA LYS A 78 4.22 -6.07 1.98
C LYS A 78 5.11 -7.12 1.31
N PRO A 79 5.65 -6.82 0.12
CA PRO A 79 6.69 -7.64 -0.49
C PRO A 79 7.85 -7.85 0.48
N THR A 80 8.47 -9.03 0.44
CA THR A 80 9.74 -9.24 1.14
C THR A 80 10.81 -8.44 0.41
N VAL A 81 11.19 -7.29 0.97
CA VAL A 81 12.27 -6.47 0.45
C VAL A 81 13.59 -7.18 0.76
N ARG A 82 14.31 -7.62 -0.28
CA ARG A 82 15.68 -8.16 -0.15
C ARG A 82 16.65 -7.01 0.00
N THR A 83 16.72 -6.46 1.21
CA THR A 83 17.63 -5.36 1.55
C THR A 83 19.09 -5.72 1.34
N ASP A 84 19.43 -7.01 1.35
CA ASP A 84 20.76 -7.55 1.02
C ASP A 84 21.20 -7.26 -0.41
N LEU A 85 20.25 -7.14 -1.36
CA LEU A 85 20.52 -6.88 -2.77
C LEU A 85 20.39 -5.39 -3.15
N MET A 86 20.07 -4.53 -2.19
CA MET A 86 19.90 -3.10 -2.40
C MET A 86 21.24 -2.40 -2.14
N THR A 87 21.70 -1.59 -3.09
CA THR A 87 22.82 -0.66 -2.87
C THR A 87 22.44 0.36 -1.78
N ASP A 88 23.43 0.90 -1.08
CA ASP A 88 23.18 1.80 0.06
C ASP A 88 22.34 3.03 -0.33
N GLU A 89 22.45 3.52 -1.56
CA GLU A 89 21.62 4.60 -2.11
C GLU A 89 20.12 4.26 -2.11
N VAL A 90 19.73 3.04 -2.49
CA VAL A 90 18.32 2.61 -2.50
C VAL A 90 17.81 2.37 -1.08
N ARG A 91 18.69 1.95 -0.16
CA ARG A 91 18.34 1.83 1.26
C ARG A 91 18.04 3.19 1.88
N GLU A 92 18.81 4.23 1.55
CA GLU A 92 18.59 5.59 2.03
C GLU A 92 17.27 6.18 1.52
N VAL A 93 16.91 5.96 0.24
CA VAL A 93 15.62 6.40 -0.30
C VAL A 93 14.44 5.75 0.44
N ILE A 94 14.48 4.43 0.68
CA ILE A 94 13.42 3.73 1.41
C ILE A 94 13.34 4.16 2.87
N GLN A 95 14.47 4.46 3.51
CA GLN A 95 14.50 4.98 4.89
C GLN A 95 13.95 6.42 4.95
N ASN A 96 14.28 7.25 3.96
CA ASN A 96 13.78 8.61 3.84
C ASN A 96 12.27 8.65 3.52
N GLU A 97 11.75 7.74 2.70
CA GLU A 97 10.30 7.63 2.48
C GLU A 97 9.54 7.23 3.76
N ARG A 98 10.15 6.40 4.63
CA ARG A 98 9.55 6.03 5.92
C ARG A 98 9.54 7.19 6.92
N SER A 99 10.53 8.09 6.87
CA SER A 99 10.60 9.29 7.72
C SER A 99 9.84 10.48 7.14
N GLN A 100 9.53 10.48 5.83
CA GLN A 100 8.73 11.51 5.16
C GLN A 100 7.21 11.23 5.15
N HIS A 101 6.71 10.34 6.01
CA HIS A 101 5.26 10.18 6.16
C HIS A 101 4.64 11.50 6.67
N TYR A 102 4.09 12.26 5.73
CA TYR A 102 3.14 13.34 5.96
C TYR A 102 2.10 12.85 6.96
N ASP A 103 2.13 13.40 8.18
CA ASP A 103 1.10 13.17 9.18
C ASP A 103 0.01 14.24 8.99
N PRO A 104 -1.10 13.92 8.30
CA PRO A 104 -2.17 14.88 8.07
C PRO A 104 -2.75 15.41 9.39
N LEU A 105 -2.71 14.63 10.47
CA LEU A 105 -3.21 15.05 11.77
C LEU A 105 -2.28 16.08 12.43
N ALA A 106 -0.97 15.92 12.30
CA ALA A 106 0.00 16.91 12.76
C ALA A 106 -0.17 18.24 12.01
N GLN A 107 -0.39 18.20 10.70
CA GLN A 107 -0.61 19.42 9.92
C GLN A 107 -1.95 20.09 10.26
N ILE A 108 -3.03 19.32 10.41
CA ILE A 108 -4.33 19.85 10.85
C ILE A 108 -4.21 20.51 12.24
N LYS A 109 -3.49 19.88 13.18
CA LYS A 109 -3.22 20.46 14.50
C LYS A 109 -2.43 21.76 14.40
N ALA A 110 -1.39 21.81 13.56
CA ALA A 110 -0.59 23.02 13.36
C ALA A 110 -1.43 24.17 12.76
N MET A 111 -2.25 23.88 11.75
CA MET A 111 -3.15 24.87 11.14
C MET A 111 -4.17 25.41 12.16
N ARG A 112 -4.77 24.53 12.97
CA ARG A 112 -5.69 24.92 14.03
C ARG A 112 -5.00 25.84 15.05
N GLN A 113 -3.78 25.51 15.47
CA GLN A 113 -3.03 26.33 16.43
C GLN A 113 -2.70 27.72 15.87
N GLN A 114 -2.35 27.80 14.58
CA GLN A 114 -2.09 29.09 13.92
C GLN A 114 -3.35 29.98 13.88
N LEU A 115 -4.53 29.39 13.62
CA LEU A 115 -5.79 30.13 13.64
C LEU A 115 -6.12 30.66 15.04
N ILE A 116 -5.95 29.84 16.07
CA ILE A 116 -6.12 30.24 17.48
C ILE A 116 -5.18 31.40 17.82
N ASN A 117 -3.91 31.30 17.46
CA ASN A 117 -2.92 32.34 17.74
C ASN A 117 -3.27 33.67 17.01
N LYS A 118 -3.77 33.60 15.77
CA LYS A 118 -4.25 34.78 15.02
C LYS A 118 -5.45 35.44 15.71
N LEU A 119 -6.41 34.65 16.20
CA LEU A 119 -7.58 35.15 16.93
C LEU A 119 -7.17 35.82 18.25
N ILE A 120 -6.29 35.19 19.03
CA ILE A 120 -5.76 35.77 20.28
C ILE A 120 -5.03 37.09 20.00
N LYS A 121 -4.20 37.15 18.96
CA LYS A 121 -3.47 38.37 18.58
C LYS A 121 -4.43 39.49 18.15
N LYS A 122 -5.51 39.17 17.44
CA LYS A 122 -6.56 40.12 17.05
C LYS A 122 -7.32 40.65 18.28
N ALA A 123 -7.71 39.78 19.19
CA ALA A 123 -8.39 40.15 20.44
C ALA A 123 -7.53 41.06 21.34
N ARG A 124 -6.22 40.76 21.46
CA ARG A 124 -5.28 41.61 22.20
C ARG A 124 -5.13 43.00 21.59
N ARG A 125 -5.09 43.10 20.25
CA ARG A 125 -5.04 44.41 19.55
C ARG A 125 -6.33 45.22 19.74
N SER A 126 -7.49 44.58 19.73
CA SER A 126 -8.76 45.29 19.96
C SER A 126 -8.95 45.75 21.40
N LEU A 127 -8.34 45.07 22.37
CA LEU A 127 -8.34 45.50 23.77
C LEU A 127 -7.34 46.64 24.04
N LYS A 128 -6.19 46.64 23.35
CA LYS A 128 -5.16 47.68 23.51
C LYS A 128 -5.50 49.01 22.81
N GLY A 129 -6.41 49.00 21.84
CA GLY A 129 -6.90 50.21 21.16
C GLY A 129 -8.15 50.86 21.78
N LYS A 130 -8.58 50.40 22.97
CA LYS A 130 -9.74 50.93 23.71
C LYS A 130 -9.36 51.60 25.05
N GLY A 131 -8.08 51.87 25.26
CA GLY A 131 -7.55 52.60 26.42
C GLY A 131 -6.91 53.90 25.99
#